data_AF-A0A2S6HQX2-F1
#
_entry.id   AF-A0A2S6HQX2-F1
#
_cell.length_a   1.000
_cell.length_b   1.000
_cell.length_c   1.000
_cell.angle_alpha   90.00
_cell.angle_beta   90.00
_cell.angle_gamma   90.00
#
_symmetry.space_group_name_H-M   'P 1'
#
loop_
_entity.id
_entity.type
_entity.pdbx_description
1 polymer ?
#
loop_
_entity_poly.entity_id
_entity_poly.type
_entity_poly.pdbx_seq_one_letter_code
_entity_poly.pdbx_strand_id
1 'polypeptide(L)' 'MNIYMLKDKIADSGLTQESIADAMGISRCTFYRKMKKEGNTFTVQEMNRMIKFISLTKEEAAKIFLLH' A
#
# COMPACT_ATOMS: atom_id res chain seq x y z
N MET A 1 -4.80 7.92 -5.24
CA MET A 1 -4.41 7.20 -4.01
C MET A 1 -3.53 8.13 -3.20
N ASN A 2 -3.78 8.28 -1.90
CA ASN A 2 -2.96 9.10 -1.02
C ASN A 2 -1.68 8.35 -0.58
N ILE A 3 -0.59 8.56 -1.33
CA ILE A 3 0.72 7.92 -1.07
C ILE A 3 1.29 8.32 0.30
N TYR A 4 1.07 9.56 0.75
CA TYR A 4 1.61 10.05 2.01
C TYR A 4 0.96 9.32 3.18
N MET A 5 -0.37 9.26 3.22
CA MET A 5 -1.09 8.51 4.24
C MET A 5 -0.74 7.02 4.25
N LEU A 6 -0.53 6.42 3.07
CA LEU A 6 -0.08 5.04 3.00
C LEU A 6 1.31 4.86 3.63
N LYS A 7 2.26 5.75 3.31
CA LYS A 7 3.62 5.70 3.89
C LYS A 7 3.61 5.89 5.41
N ASP A 8 2.80 6.82 5.90
CA ASP A 8 2.65 7.06 7.34
C ASP A 8 2.12 5.80 8.03
N LYS A 9 1.09 5.16 7.47
CA LYS A 9 0.56 3.90 8.02
C LYS A 9 1.54 2.73 7.99
N ILE A 10 2.38 2.66 6.96
CA ILE A 10 3.43 1.65 6.89
C ILE A 10 4.44 1.87 8.03
N ALA A 11 4.85 3.12 8.25
CA ALA A 11 5.79 3.49 9.31
C ALA A 11 5.20 3.25 10.72
N ASP A 12 3.95 3.67 10.96
CA ASP A 12 3.23 3.46 12.23
C ASP A 12 3.10 1.97 12.58
N SER A 13 3.02 1.11 11.55
CA SER A 13 2.90 -0.35 11.72
C SER A 13 4.25 -1.05 11.90
N GLY A 14 5.37 -0.31 11.89
CA GLY A 14 6.72 -0.88 11.95
C GLY A 14 7.09 -1.73 10.71
N LEU A 15 6.35 -1.57 9.61
CA LEU A 15 6.56 -2.31 8.37
C LEU A 15 7.47 -1.53 7.42
N THR A 16 8.03 -2.23 6.44
CA THR A 16 8.77 -1.62 5.34
C THR A 16 8.07 -1.87 4.01
N GLN A 17 8.32 -1.02 3.02
CA GLN A 17 7.80 -1.21 1.66
C GLN A 17 8.27 -2.54 1.06
N GLU A 18 9.48 -2.97 1.41
CA GLU A 18 10.06 -4.25 1.06
C GLU A 18 9.28 -5.42 1.67
N SER A 19 8.97 -5.36 2.98
CA SER A 19 8.17 -6.39 3.65
C SER A 19 6.77 -6.53 3.05
N ILE A 20 6.20 -5.41 2.60
CA ILE A 20 4.89 -5.38 1.95
C ILE A 20 4.98 -5.97 0.55
N ALA A 21 6.00 -5.61 -0.24
CA ALA A 21 6.22 -6.19 -1.56
C ALA A 21 6.39 -7.72 -1.48
N ASP A 22 7.19 -8.18 -0.52
CA ASP A 22 7.44 -9.60 -0.25
C ASP A 22 6.14 -10.31 0.16
N ALA A 23 5.33 -9.71 1.06
CA ALA A 23 4.03 -10.25 1.49
C ALA A 23 2.98 -10.27 0.37
N MET A 24 3.05 -9.34 -0.58
CA MET A 24 2.18 -9.28 -1.74
C MET A 24 2.59 -10.25 -2.85
N GLY A 25 3.79 -10.80 -2.80
CA GLY A 25 4.37 -11.66 -3.83
C GLY A 25 4.78 -10.91 -5.10
N ILE A 26 5.15 -9.62 -4.98
CA ILE A 26 5.64 -8.81 -6.11
C ILE A 26 7.07 -8.36 -5.88
N SER A 27 7.84 -8.16 -6.94
CA SER A 27 9.20 -7.63 -6.80
C SER A 27 9.20 -6.23 -6.19
N ARG A 28 10.17 -5.96 -5.30
CA ARG A 28 10.41 -4.64 -4.70
C ARG A 28 10.53 -3.54 -5.76
N CYS A 29 11.24 -3.80 -6.86
CA CYS A 29 11.35 -2.87 -7.99
C CYS A 29 9.98 -2.54 -8.60
N THR A 30 9.10 -3.54 -8.72
CA THR A 30 7.73 -3.31 -9.19
C THR A 30 6.96 -2.49 -8.18
N PHE A 31 6.99 -2.85 -6.89
CA PHE A 31 6.34 -2.09 -5.83
C PHE A 31 6.76 -0.60 -5.83
N TYR A 32 8.06 -0.31 -5.83
CA TYR A 32 8.58 1.06 -5.89
C TYR A 32 8.12 1.81 -7.15
N ARG A 33 8.13 1.13 -8.31
CA ARG A 33 7.62 1.74 -9.55
C ARG A 33 6.14 2.07 -9.45
N LYS A 34 5.33 1.22 -8.82
CA LYS A 34 3.89 1.48 -8.58
C LYS A 34 3.69 2.67 -7.63
N MET A 35 4.46 2.73 -6.54
CA MET A 35 4.44 3.85 -5.59
C MET A 35 4.83 5.19 -6.24
N LYS A 36 5.84 5.20 -7.12
CA LYS A 36 6.26 6.40 -7.85
C LYS A 36 5.21 6.88 -8.87
N LYS A 37 4.41 5.96 -9.43
CA LYS A 37 3.28 6.28 -10.32
C LYS A 37 2.00 6.58 -9.55
N GLU A 38 2.12 7.18 -8.37
CA GLU A 38 1.01 7.56 -7.49
C GLU A 38 0.07 6.41 -7.12
N GLY A 39 0.55 5.17 -7.20
CA GLY A 39 -0.25 3.98 -6.91
C GLY A 39 -1.27 3.59 -7.97
N ASN A 40 -1.36 4.30 -9.11
CA ASN A 40 -2.36 4.08 -10.17
C ASN A 40 -2.26 2.73 -10.88
N THR A 41 -1.32 1.88 -10.47
CA THR A 41 -1.05 0.57 -11.09
C THR A 41 -1.21 -0.58 -10.11
N PHE A 42 -1.61 -0.33 -8.85
CA PHE A 42 -1.99 -1.41 -7.95
C PHE A 42 -3.35 -1.98 -8.35
N THR A 43 -3.42 -3.30 -8.45
CA THR A 43 -4.67 -4.03 -8.66
C THR A 43 -5.49 -4.06 -7.39
N VAL A 44 -6.80 -4.30 -7.52
CA VAL A 44 -7.69 -4.49 -6.36
C VAL A 44 -7.21 -5.64 -5.45
N GLN A 45 -6.66 -6.70 -6.03
CA GLN A 45 -6.11 -7.82 -5.26
C GLN A 45 -4.88 -7.41 -4.44
N GLU A 46 -3.96 -6.66 -5.04
CA GLU A 46 -2.79 -6.10 -4.36
C GLU A 46 -3.19 -5.15 -3.23
N MET A 47 -4.15 -4.25 -3.48
CA MET A 47 -4.67 -3.34 -2.44
C MET A 47 -5.31 -4.10 -1.28
N ASN A 48 -6.13 -5.12 -1.56
CA ASN A 48 -6.72 -5.96 -0.51
C ASN A 48 -5.67 -6.71 0.32
N ARG A 49 -4.57 -7.16 -0.29
CA ARG A 49 -3.45 -7.77 0.45
C ARG A 49 -2.75 -6.75 1.33
N MET A 50 -2.50 -5.54 0.82
CA MET A 50 -1.91 -4.45 1.61
C MET A 50 -2.77 -4.09 2.83
N ILE A 51 -4.09 -3.93 2.63
CA ILE A 51 -5.03 -3.62 3.72
C ILE A 51 -4.94 -4.68 4.83
N LYS A 52 -4.93 -5.97 4.47
CA LYS A 52 -4.82 -7.06 5.43
C LYS A 52 -3.47 -7.10 6.13
N PHE A 53 -2.38 -6.86 5.40
CA PHE A 53 -1.03 -6.96 5.94
C PHE A 53 -0.65 -5.78 6.85
N ILE A 54 -1.04 -4.57 6.47
CA ILE A 54 -0.84 -3.33 7.26
C ILE A 54 -1.90 -3.22 8.38
N SER A 55 -2.94 -4.06 8.36
CA SER A 55 -4.08 -4.02 9.29
C SER A 55 -4.83 -2.68 9.26
N LEU A 56 -5.04 -2.13 8.06
CA LEU A 56 -5.79 -0.88 7.87
C LEU A 56 -7.27 -1.08 8.17
N THR A 57 -7.89 -0.08 8.81
CA THR A 57 -9.35 -0.04 8.93
C THR A 57 -10.01 0.23 7.57
N LYS A 58 -11.32 -0.02 7.46
CA LYS A 58 -12.06 0.29 6.24
C LYS A 58 -12.02 1.78 5.92
N GLU A 59 -12.10 2.61 6.95
CA GLU A 59 -12.06 4.07 6.85
C GLU A 59 -10.69 4.56 6.37
N GLU A 60 -9.60 3.98 6.90
CA GLU A 60 -8.23 4.29 6.47
C GLU A 60 -7.99 3.83 5.04
N ALA A 61 -8.40 2.61 4.70
CA ALA A 61 -8.32 2.10 3.35
C ALA A 61 -9.10 2.99 2.36
N ALA A 62 -10.30 3.44 2.70
CA ALA A 62 -11.08 4.34 1.85
C ALA A 62 -10.36 5.68 1.65
N LYS A 63 -9.82 6.27 2.72
CA LYS A 63 -9.04 7.52 2.66
C LYS A 63 -7.78 7.39 1.81
N ILE A 64 -7.11 6.23 1.85
CA ILE A 64 -5.88 6.00 1.08
C ILE A 64 -6.21 5.70 -0.39
N PHE A 65 -7.11 4.75 -0.65
CA PHE A 65 -7.26 4.16 -1.98
C PHE A 65 -8.39 4.78 -2.83
N LEU A 66 -9.42 5.39 -2.22
CA LEU A 66 -10.66 5.76 -2.92
C LEU A 66 -10.98 7.25 -2.88
N LEU A 67 -10.65 7.96 -1.80
CA LEU A 67 -10.91 9.38 -1.65
C LEU A 67 -9.68 10.17 -2.12
N HIS A 68 -9.89 11.13 -3.02
CA HIS A 68 -8.83 12.03 -3.49
C HIS A 68 -9.30 13.47 -3.56
#